data_AF-A0A7Z7QPX5-F1
#
_entry.id   AF-A0A7Z7QPX5-F1
#
_cell.length_a   1.000
_cell.length_b   1.000
_cell.length_c   1.000
_cell.angle_alpha   90.00
_cell.angle_beta   90.00
_cell.angle_gamma   90.00
#
_symmetry.space_group_name_H-M   'P 1'
#
loop_
_entity.id
_entity.type
_entity.pdbx_description
1 polymer ?
#
loop_
_entity_poly.entity_id
_entity_poly.type
_entity_poly.pdbx_seq_one_letter_code
_entity_poly.pdbx_strand_id
1 'polypeptide(L)'
;MNNMIWEIKSTLIPKTEMNIGMYTSIYNEFETKEEDILNIICDYFQKRHSNKDETSIYDRINQEQLPSNLYQCYMLSHEAIDKEHTLAANAIITKKLNRLLSEQYELDSYLNSINVLLEDLLNLVKNDLPLKTKRFDTKSFIKNIEFAYDLDHEYSRLIVRLESLIPLIVEELSYQSNNKALLIYCYPESNLSPKEQIRFRNILEDLGVPIIVLTGSKHFIAHDLAHMNYIRNEKQLLTVDFINHLVWDAPLNFEKLEIKRSLEKIIKLYQEVIELTPKISNYNLADIIVFEPIDIYVVVKYLKHAKQDFVLDIHYDNLPIAVAKYIKMYDLKFNK
;
A
#
# COMPACT_ATOMS: atom_id res chain seq x y z
N MET A 1 -4.59 -2.10 -15.50
CA MET A 1 -3.34 -2.82 -15.88
C MET A 1 -3.64 -4.29 -15.92
N ASN A 2 -3.09 -5.02 -16.89
CA ASN A 2 -3.07 -6.49 -16.85
C ASN A 2 -2.19 -6.94 -15.68
N ASN A 3 -2.49 -8.09 -15.08
CA ASN A 3 -1.70 -8.67 -14.00
C ASN A 3 -0.24 -8.81 -14.46
N MET A 4 0.69 -8.28 -13.67
CA MET A 4 2.13 -8.35 -13.91
C MET A 4 2.79 -9.12 -12.77
N ILE A 5 3.91 -9.80 -13.06
CA ILE A 5 4.77 -10.37 -12.03
C ILE A 5 6.13 -9.69 -12.15
N TRP A 6 6.47 -8.86 -11.18
CA TRP A 6 7.77 -8.21 -11.13
C TRP A 6 8.77 -9.15 -10.47
N GLU A 7 9.86 -9.39 -11.18
CA GLU A 7 11.03 -10.08 -10.68
C GLU A 7 12.12 -9.03 -10.38
N ILE A 8 12.37 -8.80 -9.10
CA ILE A 8 13.29 -7.78 -8.61
C ILE A 8 14.63 -8.46 -8.32
N LYS A 9 15.70 -7.96 -8.96
CA LYS A 9 17.07 -8.39 -8.73
C LYS A 9 17.88 -7.20 -8.25
N SER A 10 18.49 -7.35 -7.08
CA SER A 10 19.42 -6.37 -6.52
C SER A 10 20.60 -7.10 -5.89
N THR A 11 21.71 -6.41 -5.67
CA THR A 11 22.83 -6.90 -4.84
C THR A 11 22.48 -6.87 -3.35
N LEU A 12 21.52 -6.04 -2.94
CA LEU A 12 21.16 -5.78 -1.55
C LEU A 12 20.12 -6.76 -1.00
N ILE A 13 19.28 -7.30 -1.89
CA ILE A 13 18.23 -8.24 -1.52
C ILE A 13 18.30 -9.49 -2.41
N PRO A 14 17.92 -10.65 -1.86
CA PRO A 14 17.66 -11.85 -2.67
C PRO A 14 16.67 -11.53 -3.80
N LYS A 15 16.73 -12.35 -4.84
CA LYS A 15 15.77 -12.30 -5.94
C LYS A 15 14.35 -12.49 -5.39
N THR A 16 13.49 -11.49 -5.57
CA THR A 16 12.13 -11.50 -5.04
C THR A 16 11.12 -11.33 -6.18
N GLU A 17 10.03 -12.09 -6.11
CA GLU A 17 8.91 -11.99 -7.06
C GLU A 17 7.73 -11.27 -6.41
N MET A 18 7.06 -10.42 -7.16
CA MET A 18 5.89 -9.68 -6.68
C MET A 18 4.77 -9.68 -7.71
N ASN A 19 3.57 -9.98 -7.23
CA ASN A 19 2.32 -9.89 -7.94
C ASN A 19 1.87 -8.43 -7.97
N ILE A 20 1.80 -7.82 -9.15
CA ILE A 20 1.51 -6.39 -9.32
C ILE A 20 0.21 -6.18 -10.10
N GLY A 21 -0.65 -5.32 -9.54
CA GLY A 21 -1.89 -4.85 -10.13
C GLY A 21 -2.09 -3.35 -9.95
N MET A 22 -3.31 -2.88 -10.23
CA MET A 22 -3.69 -1.48 -9.93
C MET A 22 -3.69 -1.21 -8.43
N TYR A 23 -4.21 -2.15 -7.65
CA TYR A 23 -4.11 -2.14 -6.21
C TYR A 23 -3.37 -3.40 -5.78
N THR A 24 -2.15 -3.23 -5.28
CA THR A 24 -1.29 -4.31 -4.83
C THR A 24 -1.19 -4.26 -3.31
N SER A 25 -1.35 -5.39 -2.62
CA SER A 25 -1.13 -5.46 -1.17
C SER A 25 0.07 -6.34 -0.86
N ILE A 26 0.90 -5.88 0.07
CA ILE A 26 1.97 -6.65 0.70
C ILE A 26 1.60 -6.74 2.18
N TYR A 27 1.35 -7.96 2.65
CA TYR A 27 1.11 -8.16 4.07
C TYR A 27 2.46 -8.22 4.79
N ASN A 28 2.66 -7.34 5.76
CA ASN A 28 3.91 -7.19 6.49
C ASN A 28 3.99 -8.25 7.61
N GLU A 29 4.99 -9.12 7.57
CA GLU A 29 5.29 -10.03 8.67
C GLU A 29 6.33 -9.39 9.62
N PHE A 30 6.34 -9.84 10.88
CA PHE A 30 7.27 -9.33 11.90
C PHE A 30 8.76 -9.59 11.62
N GLU A 31 9.12 -10.42 10.64
CA GLU A 31 10.48 -10.93 10.42
C GLU A 31 11.12 -10.50 9.08
N THR A 32 10.47 -9.64 8.30
CA THR A 32 10.77 -9.50 6.86
C THR A 32 11.21 -8.09 6.42
N LYS A 33 11.73 -8.01 5.19
CA LYS A 33 12.41 -6.85 4.59
C LYS A 33 11.55 -6.13 3.54
N GLU A 34 10.23 -6.13 3.70
CA GLU A 34 9.28 -5.56 2.74
C GLU A 34 9.56 -4.08 2.49
N GLU A 35 9.87 -3.33 3.53
CA GLU A 35 10.25 -1.92 3.41
C GLU A 35 11.50 -1.75 2.55
N ASP A 36 12.53 -2.59 2.73
CA ASP A 36 13.74 -2.55 1.91
C ASP A 36 13.43 -2.84 0.44
N ILE A 37 12.57 -3.82 0.17
CA ILE A 37 12.11 -4.13 -1.19
C ILE A 37 11.40 -2.91 -1.80
N LEU A 38 10.50 -2.28 -1.04
CA LEU A 38 9.76 -1.11 -1.51
C LEU A 38 10.65 0.11 -1.73
N ASN A 39 11.64 0.33 -0.87
CA ASN A 39 12.65 1.37 -1.05
C ASN A 39 13.42 1.14 -2.35
N ILE A 40 13.89 -0.09 -2.60
CA ILE A 40 14.60 -0.45 -3.85
C ILE A 40 13.72 -0.23 -5.08
N ILE A 41 12.44 -0.60 -5.02
CA ILE A 41 11.48 -0.32 -6.11
C ILE A 41 11.34 1.18 -6.32
N CYS A 42 11.15 1.94 -5.23
CA CYS A 42 10.94 3.38 -5.31
C CYS A 42 12.14 4.07 -5.94
N ASP A 43 13.34 3.71 -5.47
CA ASP A 43 14.64 4.21 -5.93
C ASP A 43 14.92 3.86 -7.39
N TYR A 44 14.58 2.64 -7.82
CA TYR A 44 14.71 2.22 -9.21
C TYR A 44 13.95 3.14 -10.19
N PHE A 45 12.77 3.62 -9.77
CA PHE A 45 11.93 4.52 -10.57
C PHE A 45 12.20 6.02 -10.33
N GLN A 46 13.27 6.38 -9.61
CA GLN A 46 13.69 7.78 -9.47
C GLN A 46 14.63 8.23 -10.60
N LYS A 47 14.45 9.48 -11.07
CA LYS A 47 15.26 10.06 -12.17
C LYS A 47 16.76 10.15 -11.88
N ARG A 48 17.16 10.27 -10.60
CA ARG A 48 18.54 10.56 -10.16
C ARG A 48 19.21 9.39 -9.43
N HIS A 49 18.78 8.15 -9.66
CA HIS A 49 19.44 7.03 -9.00
C HIS A 49 20.81 6.73 -9.63
N SER A 50 21.86 6.66 -8.80
CA SER A 50 23.23 6.30 -9.21
C SER A 50 23.42 4.81 -9.45
N ASN A 51 22.58 3.95 -8.87
CA ASN A 51 22.78 2.49 -8.90
C ASN A 51 21.98 1.80 -10.00
N LYS A 52 21.84 2.42 -11.17
CA LYS A 52 21.11 1.82 -12.31
C LYS A 52 21.66 0.46 -12.74
N ASP A 53 22.93 0.19 -12.43
CA ASP A 53 23.60 -1.06 -12.78
C ASP A 53 23.45 -2.16 -11.71
N GLU A 54 23.00 -1.85 -10.50
CA GLU A 54 22.90 -2.83 -9.39
C GLU A 54 21.51 -3.42 -9.21
N THR A 55 20.47 -2.73 -9.70
CA THR A 55 19.08 -3.14 -9.54
C THR A 55 18.39 -3.24 -10.90
N SER A 56 17.65 -4.32 -11.12
CA SER A 56 16.81 -4.50 -12.30
C SER A 56 15.46 -5.10 -11.91
N ILE A 57 14.40 -4.62 -12.57
CA ILE A 57 13.05 -5.13 -12.42
C ILE A 57 12.61 -5.71 -13.77
N TYR A 58 12.25 -6.99 -13.79
CA TYR A 58 11.78 -7.69 -14.98
C TYR A 58 10.29 -8.01 -14.85
N ASP A 59 9.52 -7.76 -15.91
CA ASP A 59 8.19 -8.35 -16.05
C ASP A 59 8.36 -9.80 -16.50
N ARG A 60 8.08 -10.72 -15.58
CA ARG A 60 8.23 -12.17 -15.82
C ARG A 60 7.22 -12.70 -16.83
N ILE A 61 6.04 -12.07 -16.94
CA ILE A 61 4.98 -12.52 -17.86
C ILE A 61 5.34 -12.13 -19.29
N ASN A 62 5.74 -10.86 -19.49
CA ASN A 62 6.09 -10.32 -20.80
C ASN A 62 7.56 -10.58 -21.19
N GLN A 63 8.37 -11.12 -20.27
CA GLN A 63 9.80 -11.41 -20.45
C GLN A 63 10.63 -10.19 -20.85
N GLU A 64 10.25 -9.02 -20.33
CA GLU A 64 10.92 -7.75 -20.62
C GLU A 64 11.44 -7.08 -19.36
N GLN A 65 12.56 -6.38 -19.47
CA GLN A 65 13.03 -5.53 -18.39
C GLN A 65 12.20 -4.24 -18.38
N LEU A 66 11.63 -3.89 -17.23
CA LEU A 66 10.90 -2.63 -17.09
C LEU A 66 11.90 -1.48 -17.11
N PRO A 67 11.69 -0.43 -17.91
CA PRO A 67 12.62 0.69 -17.92
C PRO A 67 12.45 1.53 -16.65
N SER A 68 13.55 2.05 -16.10
CA SER A 68 13.55 2.88 -14.88
C SER A 68 12.75 4.18 -14.99
N ASN A 69 12.45 4.63 -16.19
CA ASN A 69 11.59 5.78 -16.44
C ASN A 69 10.13 5.39 -16.74
N LEU A 70 9.73 4.13 -16.59
CA LEU A 70 8.33 3.73 -16.81
C LEU A 70 7.39 4.43 -15.83
N TYR A 71 7.80 4.48 -14.56
CA TYR A 71 7.09 5.15 -13.49
C TYR A 71 7.92 6.29 -12.90
N GLN A 72 7.24 7.15 -12.15
CA GLN A 72 7.85 7.97 -11.12
C GLN A 72 7.22 7.56 -9.78
N CYS A 73 8.02 6.96 -8.89
CA CYS A 73 7.53 6.38 -7.66
C CYS A 73 7.46 7.41 -6.52
N TYR A 74 6.47 7.28 -5.65
CA TYR A 74 6.28 8.11 -4.47
C TYR A 74 5.90 7.24 -3.28
N MET A 75 6.56 7.44 -2.14
CA MET A 75 6.22 6.77 -0.88
C MET A 75 5.48 7.72 0.04
N LEU A 76 4.33 7.29 0.56
CA LEU A 76 3.49 8.05 1.48
C LEU A 76 3.17 7.23 2.74
N SER A 77 2.90 7.95 3.83
CA SER A 77 2.43 7.44 5.13
C SER A 77 1.56 8.50 5.79
N HIS A 78 0.81 8.16 6.84
CA HIS A 78 0.01 9.15 7.59
C HIS A 78 0.87 10.32 8.09
N GLU A 79 2.11 10.07 8.54
CA GLU A 79 3.02 11.13 8.97
C GLU A 79 3.40 12.08 7.82
N ALA A 80 3.64 11.54 6.62
CA ALA A 80 3.94 12.35 5.46
C ALA A 80 2.75 13.23 5.06
N ILE A 81 1.52 12.71 5.14
CA ILE A 81 0.30 13.48 4.89
C ILE A 81 0.09 14.55 5.96
N ASP A 82 0.29 14.23 7.24
CA ASP A 82 0.12 15.20 8.32
C ASP A 82 1.11 16.37 8.20
N LYS A 83 2.32 16.14 7.70
CA LYS A 83 3.31 17.20 7.41
C LYS A 83 2.84 18.16 6.31
N GLU A 84 1.99 17.73 5.38
CA GLU A 84 1.46 18.60 4.32
C GLU A 84 0.58 19.72 4.88
N HIS A 85 -0.04 19.53 6.05
CA HIS A 85 -0.81 20.60 6.72
C HIS A 85 0.03 21.81 7.13
N THR A 86 1.34 21.65 7.27
CA THR A 86 2.24 22.76 7.61
C THR A 86 2.48 23.72 6.44
N LEU A 87 2.05 23.36 5.22
CA LEU A 87 2.28 24.12 3.98
C LEU A 87 3.75 24.54 3.82
N ALA A 88 4.68 23.66 4.21
CA ALA A 88 6.11 23.88 4.01
C ALA A 88 6.43 24.11 2.52
N ALA A 89 7.53 24.80 2.23
CA ALA A 89 7.88 25.17 0.85
C ALA A 89 8.08 23.97 -0.10
N ASN A 90 8.47 22.82 0.44
CA ASN A 90 8.67 21.56 -0.29
C ASN A 90 7.41 20.68 -0.34
N ALA A 91 6.36 21.02 0.42
CA ALA A 91 5.12 20.27 0.47
C ALA A 91 4.44 20.21 -0.91
N ILE A 92 3.80 19.09 -1.19
CA ILE A 92 3.10 18.82 -2.46
C ILE A 92 1.93 19.79 -2.61
N ILE A 93 1.14 20.01 -1.56
CA ILE A 93 0.03 20.96 -1.58
C ILE A 93 0.54 22.38 -1.85
N THR A 94 1.66 22.79 -1.26
CA THR A 94 2.26 24.10 -1.54
C THR A 94 2.66 24.24 -3.01
N LYS A 95 3.16 23.17 -3.64
CA LYS A 95 3.46 23.20 -5.08
C LYS A 95 2.18 23.32 -5.92
N LYS A 96 1.12 22.58 -5.56
CA LYS A 96 -0.21 22.71 -6.19
C LYS A 96 -0.72 24.14 -6.10
N LEU A 97 -0.68 24.75 -4.91
CA LEU A 97 -1.09 26.14 -4.70
C LEU A 97 -0.27 27.12 -5.55
N ASN A 98 1.06 26.97 -5.59
CA ASN A 98 1.91 27.82 -6.42
C ASN A 98 1.56 27.70 -7.91
N ARG A 99 1.31 26.48 -8.39
CA ARG A 99 0.88 26.25 -9.77
C ARG A 99 -0.46 26.92 -10.06
N LEU A 100 -1.47 26.67 -9.23
CA LEU A 100 -2.80 27.26 -9.39
C LEU A 100 -2.74 28.80 -9.35
N LEU A 101 -1.94 29.37 -8.44
CA LEU A 101 -1.72 30.81 -8.37
C LEU A 101 -1.02 31.35 -9.63
N SER A 102 -0.04 30.64 -10.17
CA SER A 102 0.67 31.06 -11.39
C SER A 102 -0.20 31.01 -12.64
N GLU A 103 -1.27 30.22 -12.63
CA GLU A 103 -2.26 30.14 -13.70
C GLU A 103 -3.30 31.29 -13.64
N GLN A 104 -3.33 32.09 -12.55
CA GLN A 104 -4.26 33.20 -12.39
C GLN A 104 -3.69 34.53 -12.93
N TYR A 105 -4.24 34.99 -14.06
CA TYR A 105 -3.78 36.22 -14.73
C TYR A 105 -3.98 37.51 -13.90
N GLU A 106 -4.97 37.55 -13.01
CA GLU A 106 -5.29 38.75 -12.21
C GLU A 106 -4.40 38.88 -10.97
N LEU A 107 -3.72 37.81 -10.57
CA LEU A 107 -2.96 37.74 -9.32
C LEU A 107 -1.90 38.84 -9.21
N ASP A 108 -1.18 39.12 -10.29
CA ASP A 108 -0.14 40.15 -10.31
C ASP A 108 -0.70 41.55 -10.03
N SER A 109 -1.92 41.83 -10.50
CA SER A 109 -2.61 43.10 -10.22
C SER A 109 -2.96 43.24 -8.74
N TYR A 110 -3.49 42.17 -8.14
CA TYR A 110 -3.79 42.13 -6.71
C TYR A 110 -2.53 42.27 -5.85
N LEU A 111 -1.46 41.53 -6.18
CA LEU A 111 -0.18 41.63 -5.45
C LEU A 111 0.43 43.03 -5.58
N ASN A 112 0.35 43.67 -6.75
CA ASN A 112 0.82 45.04 -6.92
C ASN A 112 0.02 46.01 -6.05
N SER A 113 -1.31 45.87 -6.03
CA SER A 113 -2.20 46.69 -5.20
C SER A 113 -1.86 46.56 -3.70
N ILE A 114 -1.60 45.33 -3.23
CA ILE A 114 -1.17 45.08 -1.84
C ILE A 114 0.16 45.77 -1.54
N ASN A 115 1.14 45.67 -2.45
CA ASN A 115 2.46 46.27 -2.25
C ASN A 115 2.38 47.81 -2.16
N VAL A 116 1.57 48.44 -3.01
CA VAL A 116 1.31 49.90 -2.95
C VAL A 116 0.68 50.27 -1.61
N LEU A 117 -0.36 49.54 -1.18
CA LEU A 117 -1.00 49.80 0.11
C LEU A 117 -0.06 49.63 1.31
N LEU A 118 0.85 48.65 1.27
CA LEU A 118 1.88 48.47 2.30
C LEU A 118 2.86 49.64 2.36
N GLU A 119 3.26 50.17 1.19
CA GLU A 119 4.13 51.36 1.11
C GLU A 119 3.41 52.60 1.63
N ASP A 120 2.15 52.80 1.26
CA ASP A 120 1.32 53.91 1.75
C ASP A 120 1.16 53.87 3.26
N LEU A 121 0.85 52.69 3.83
CA LEU A 121 0.76 52.50 5.28
C LEU A 121 2.09 52.80 6.00
N LEU A 122 3.22 52.39 5.43
CA LEU A 122 4.52 52.69 6.00
C LEU A 122 4.79 54.20 5.97
N ASN A 123 4.48 54.89 4.87
CA ASN A 123 4.69 56.33 4.73
C ASN A 123 3.91 57.16 5.76
N LEU A 124 2.78 56.66 6.27
CA LEU A 124 2.03 57.31 7.35
C LEU A 124 2.74 57.27 8.72
N VAL A 125 3.66 56.33 8.95
CA VAL A 125 4.25 56.06 10.27
C VAL A 125 5.78 56.20 10.29
N LYS A 126 6.43 56.16 9.13
CA LYS A 126 7.89 56.02 8.97
C LYS A 126 8.69 57.17 9.58
N ASN A 127 8.19 58.42 9.60
CA ASN A 127 8.93 59.60 10.08
C ASN A 127 10.41 59.57 9.60
N ASP A 128 11.38 59.79 10.49
CA ASP A 128 12.83 59.74 10.22
C ASP A 128 13.43 58.31 10.27
N LEU A 129 12.61 57.27 10.45
CA LEU A 129 13.12 55.90 10.57
C LEU A 129 13.50 55.34 9.18
N PRO A 130 14.69 54.71 9.03
CA PRO A 130 15.16 54.18 7.74
C PRO A 130 14.51 52.82 7.41
N LEU A 131 13.17 52.76 7.42
CA LEU A 131 12.39 51.55 7.17
C LEU A 131 12.01 51.42 5.69
N LYS A 132 11.86 50.18 5.22
CA LYS A 132 11.30 49.83 3.91
C LYS A 132 10.40 48.61 4.03
N THR A 133 9.34 48.55 3.23
CA THR A 133 8.51 47.36 3.13
C THR A 133 9.28 46.25 2.41
N LYS A 134 8.98 45.00 2.78
CA LYS A 134 9.38 43.84 1.97
C LYS A 134 8.28 43.60 0.95
N ARG A 135 8.67 43.23 -0.27
CA ARG A 135 7.71 42.90 -1.34
C ARG A 135 6.86 41.70 -0.92
N PHE A 136 5.54 41.88 -0.96
CA PHE A 136 4.56 40.83 -0.82
C PHE A 136 4.42 40.09 -2.15
N ASP A 137 4.74 38.80 -2.14
CA ASP A 137 4.73 37.89 -3.29
C ASP A 137 3.90 36.63 -2.99
N THR A 138 3.78 35.73 -3.95
CA THR A 138 3.03 34.48 -3.78
C THR A 138 3.55 33.61 -2.62
N LYS A 139 4.86 33.64 -2.37
CA LYS A 139 5.47 32.93 -1.24
C LYS A 139 5.04 33.54 0.09
N SER A 140 5.02 34.86 0.18
CA SER A 140 4.52 35.59 1.34
C SER A 140 3.03 35.33 1.54
N PHE A 141 2.26 35.28 0.46
CA PHE A 141 0.83 34.95 0.52
C PHE A 141 0.58 33.56 1.09
N ILE A 142 1.22 32.51 0.55
CA ILE A 142 1.03 31.13 1.02
C ILE A 142 1.37 30.97 2.51
N LYS A 143 2.40 31.67 3.00
CA LYS A 143 2.76 31.66 4.43
C LYS A 143 1.68 32.21 5.37
N ASN A 144 0.74 32.99 4.83
CA ASN A 144 -0.39 33.54 5.58
C ASN A 144 -1.68 32.72 5.40
N ILE A 145 -1.64 31.62 4.65
CA ILE A 145 -2.77 30.70 4.51
C ILE A 145 -2.63 29.60 5.54
N GLU A 146 -3.74 29.20 6.12
CA GLU A 146 -3.87 28.00 6.91
C GLU A 146 -5.03 27.15 6.38
N PHE A 147 -5.01 25.86 6.68
CA PHE A 147 -6.15 25.03 6.40
C PHE A 147 -7.32 25.46 7.31
N ALA A 148 -8.38 25.97 6.69
CA ALA A 148 -9.62 26.25 7.38
C ALA A 148 -10.37 24.92 7.62
N TYR A 149 -10.60 24.59 8.89
CA TYR A 149 -11.37 23.42 9.27
C TYR A 149 -12.77 23.89 9.64
N ASP A 150 -13.76 23.60 8.79
CA ASP A 150 -15.15 23.87 9.12
C ASP A 150 -15.53 23.13 10.40
N LEU A 151 -16.10 23.86 11.38
CA LEU A 151 -16.52 23.35 12.68
C LEU A 151 -17.65 22.29 12.60
N ASP A 152 -18.23 22.08 11.42
CA ASP A 152 -19.34 21.16 11.18
C ASP A 152 -18.91 19.70 10.96
N HIS A 153 -17.61 19.45 10.76
CA HIS A 153 -17.05 18.10 10.68
C HIS A 153 -15.91 17.96 11.69
N GLU A 154 -15.84 16.83 12.40
CA GLU A 154 -14.71 16.49 13.28
C GLU A 154 -13.45 16.20 12.43
N TYR A 155 -12.89 17.24 11.80
CA TYR A 155 -11.65 17.20 11.03
C TYR A 155 -10.44 16.85 11.90
N SER A 156 -10.58 16.90 13.22
CA SER A 156 -9.62 16.30 14.16
C SER A 156 -9.44 14.81 13.94
N ARG A 157 -10.44 14.12 13.36
CA ARG A 157 -10.31 12.71 13.00
C ARG A 157 -9.37 12.58 11.81
N LEU A 158 -8.32 11.79 12.01
CA LEU A 158 -7.33 11.46 11.00
C LEU A 158 -7.96 11.07 9.66
N ILE A 159 -8.98 10.22 9.67
CA ILE A 159 -9.65 9.75 8.44
C ILE A 159 -10.11 10.92 7.56
N VAL A 160 -10.81 11.92 8.11
CA VAL A 160 -11.38 13.05 7.37
C VAL A 160 -10.26 13.85 6.67
N ARG A 161 -9.12 14.01 7.35
CA ARG A 161 -7.93 14.67 6.80
C ARG A 161 -7.36 13.88 5.63
N LEU A 162 -7.25 12.56 5.79
CA LEU A 162 -6.78 11.67 4.72
C LEU A 162 -7.70 11.69 3.50
N GLU A 163 -9.03 11.62 3.69
CA GLU A 163 -9.99 11.65 2.57
C GLU A 163 -9.90 12.96 1.78
N SER A 164 -9.64 14.07 2.48
CA SER A 164 -9.54 15.39 1.88
C SER A 164 -8.21 15.62 1.16
N LEU A 165 -7.10 15.22 1.77
CA LEU A 165 -5.76 15.56 1.26
C LEU A 165 -5.20 14.59 0.24
N ILE A 166 -5.37 13.27 0.42
CA ILE A 166 -4.67 12.29 -0.42
C ILE A 166 -5.03 12.45 -1.90
N PRO A 167 -6.32 12.61 -2.30
CA PRO A 167 -6.65 12.82 -3.70
C PRO A 167 -5.94 14.04 -4.30
N LEU A 168 -5.87 15.15 -3.54
CA LEU A 168 -5.22 16.39 -3.99
C LEU A 168 -3.70 16.21 -4.15
N ILE A 169 -3.09 15.47 -3.24
CA ILE A 169 -1.67 15.13 -3.27
C ILE A 169 -1.37 14.26 -4.49
N VAL A 170 -2.14 13.19 -4.69
CA VAL A 170 -1.91 12.23 -5.77
C VAL A 170 -2.16 12.87 -7.15
N GLU A 171 -3.15 13.73 -7.26
CA GLU A 171 -3.39 14.54 -8.47
C GLU A 171 -2.16 15.40 -8.82
N GLU A 172 -1.59 16.10 -7.84
CA GLU A 172 -0.42 16.95 -8.07
C GLU A 172 0.85 16.13 -8.33
N LEU A 173 1.02 14.99 -7.66
CA LEU A 173 2.12 14.06 -7.94
C LEU A 173 2.04 13.56 -9.39
N SER A 174 0.84 13.20 -9.84
CA SER A 174 0.58 12.77 -11.22
C SER A 174 0.85 13.89 -12.23
N TYR A 175 0.48 15.13 -11.89
CA TYR A 175 0.77 16.30 -12.71
C TYR A 175 2.27 16.58 -12.84
N GLN A 176 3.01 16.49 -11.73
CA GLN A 176 4.46 16.72 -11.71
C GLN A 176 5.27 15.57 -12.31
N SER A 177 4.68 14.37 -12.38
CA SER A 177 5.35 13.21 -12.95
C SER A 177 5.40 13.31 -14.48
N ASN A 178 6.60 13.21 -15.04
CA ASN A 178 6.77 13.16 -16.51
C ASN A 178 6.32 11.81 -17.08
N ASN A 179 6.24 10.79 -16.22
CA ASN A 179 5.87 9.41 -16.52
C ASN A 179 4.68 9.02 -15.64
N LYS A 180 4.20 7.78 -15.71
CA LYS A 180 3.09 7.33 -14.87
C LYS A 180 3.47 7.38 -13.38
N ALA A 181 2.65 7.96 -12.52
CA ALA A 181 2.86 7.89 -11.08
C ALA A 181 2.67 6.45 -10.58
N LEU A 182 3.56 6.00 -9.70
CA LEU A 182 3.41 4.79 -8.90
C LEU A 182 3.39 5.21 -7.43
N LEU A 183 2.36 4.81 -6.70
CA LEU A 183 2.24 5.12 -5.28
C LEU A 183 2.59 3.90 -4.43
N ILE A 184 3.40 4.11 -3.40
CA ILE A 184 3.62 3.16 -2.32
C ILE A 184 3.05 3.78 -1.04
N TYR A 185 2.15 3.07 -0.35
CA TYR A 185 1.56 3.51 0.90
C TYR A 185 1.92 2.56 2.04
N CYS A 186 2.59 3.08 3.06
CA CYS A 186 3.05 2.28 4.20
C CYS A 186 2.11 2.42 5.39
N TYR A 187 1.66 1.27 5.92
CA TYR A 187 0.87 1.11 7.15
C TYR A 187 -0.38 1.98 7.21
N PRO A 188 -1.28 1.89 6.22
CA PRO A 188 -2.51 2.68 6.17
C PRO A 188 -3.48 2.41 7.33
N GLU A 189 -3.28 1.35 8.11
CA GLU A 189 -4.09 1.03 9.29
C GLU A 189 -3.75 1.88 10.53
N SER A 190 -2.60 2.55 10.53
CA SER A 190 -2.07 3.23 11.72
C SER A 190 -3.04 4.29 12.25
N ASN A 191 -3.45 4.17 13.51
CA ASN A 191 -4.39 5.10 14.18
C ASN A 191 -5.79 5.19 13.55
N LEU A 192 -6.21 4.19 12.77
CA LEU A 192 -7.56 4.10 12.22
C LEU A 192 -8.34 2.93 12.85
N SER A 193 -9.59 3.19 13.23
CA SER A 193 -10.51 2.12 13.63
C SER A 193 -10.88 1.23 12.42
N PRO A 194 -11.36 -0.02 12.61
CA PRO A 194 -11.70 -0.90 11.49
C PRO A 194 -12.68 -0.29 10.47
N LYS A 195 -13.65 0.51 10.92
CA LYS A 195 -14.58 1.21 10.02
C LYS A 195 -13.89 2.30 9.19
N GLU A 196 -12.91 2.98 9.78
CA GLU A 196 -12.12 4.01 9.08
C GLU A 196 -11.11 3.38 8.13
N GLN A 197 -10.54 2.23 8.47
CA GLN A 197 -9.67 1.47 7.56
C GLN A 197 -10.40 1.06 6.28
N ILE A 198 -11.65 0.58 6.39
CA ILE A 198 -12.48 0.24 5.21
C ILE A 198 -12.75 1.47 4.35
N ARG A 199 -13.09 2.61 4.97
CA ARG A 199 -13.26 3.87 4.23
C ARG A 199 -11.98 4.29 3.52
N PHE A 200 -10.86 4.20 4.24
CA PHE A 200 -9.57 4.59 3.72
C PHE A 200 -9.12 3.69 2.57
N ARG A 201 -9.39 2.39 2.66
CA ARG A 201 -9.17 1.44 1.58
C ARG A 201 -9.87 1.88 0.29
N ASN A 202 -11.15 2.25 0.36
CA ASN A 202 -11.88 2.70 -0.83
C ASN A 202 -11.24 3.94 -1.46
N ILE A 203 -10.79 4.89 -0.64
CA ILE A 203 -10.09 6.09 -1.12
C ILE A 203 -8.83 5.70 -1.88
N LEU A 204 -8.03 4.78 -1.35
CA LEU A 204 -6.79 4.33 -2.00
C LEU A 204 -7.05 3.61 -3.34
N GLU A 205 -8.15 2.87 -3.46
CA GLU A 205 -8.55 2.23 -4.72
C GLU A 205 -9.02 3.24 -5.78
N ASP A 206 -9.65 4.33 -5.34
CA ASP A 206 -10.25 5.35 -6.22
C ASP A 206 -9.25 6.39 -6.75
N LEU A 207 -7.96 6.33 -6.35
CA LEU A 207 -6.94 7.32 -6.74
C LEU A 207 -6.58 7.31 -8.24
N GLY A 208 -6.97 6.28 -8.99
CA GLY A 208 -6.71 6.18 -10.43
C GLY A 208 -5.24 5.96 -10.81
N VAL A 209 -4.35 5.73 -9.84
CA VAL A 209 -2.93 5.40 -10.04
C VAL A 209 -2.63 4.00 -9.52
N PRO A 210 -1.64 3.28 -10.10
CA PRO A 210 -1.15 2.05 -9.50
C PRO A 210 -0.63 2.31 -8.09
N ILE A 211 -1.10 1.53 -7.12
CA ILE A 211 -0.71 1.61 -5.71
C ILE A 211 -0.20 0.27 -5.19
N ILE A 212 0.88 0.31 -4.41
CA ILE A 212 1.39 -0.80 -3.62
C ILE A 212 1.23 -0.43 -2.15
N VAL A 213 0.50 -1.24 -1.41
CA VAL A 213 0.19 -0.99 0.01
C VAL A 213 0.91 -2.01 0.86
N LEU A 214 1.78 -1.53 1.75
CA LEU A 214 2.37 -2.32 2.83
C LEU A 214 1.47 -2.22 4.05
N THR A 215 0.97 -3.35 4.55
CA THR A 215 -0.04 -3.34 5.63
C THR A 215 0.12 -4.52 6.57
N GLY A 216 -0.14 -4.31 7.85
CA GLY A 216 -0.38 -5.36 8.85
C GLY A 216 -1.85 -5.62 9.12
N SER A 217 -2.77 -5.09 8.30
CA SER A 217 -4.22 -5.21 8.49
C SER A 217 -4.88 -5.96 7.34
N LYS A 218 -5.77 -6.89 7.68
CA LYS A 218 -6.58 -7.61 6.68
C LYS A 218 -7.48 -6.72 5.83
N HIS A 219 -7.82 -5.52 6.32
CA HIS A 219 -8.70 -4.58 5.61
C HIS A 219 -8.04 -3.96 4.37
N PHE A 220 -6.71 -4.00 4.27
CA PHE A 220 -5.96 -3.48 3.13
C PHE A 220 -5.35 -4.59 2.25
N ILE A 221 -5.73 -5.86 2.45
CA ILE A 221 -5.39 -6.95 1.53
C ILE A 221 -6.14 -6.74 0.20
N ALA A 222 -5.47 -6.98 -0.93
CA ALA A 222 -6.06 -6.84 -2.26
C ALA A 222 -7.30 -7.74 -2.43
N HIS A 223 -8.14 -7.47 -3.43
CA HIS A 223 -9.31 -8.30 -3.67
C HIS A 223 -8.96 -9.62 -4.37
N ASP A 224 -8.01 -9.62 -5.31
CA ASP A 224 -7.59 -10.81 -6.07
C ASP A 224 -6.23 -11.31 -5.56
N LEU A 225 -6.06 -12.62 -5.46
CA LEU A 225 -4.78 -13.29 -5.20
C LEU A 225 -3.68 -12.82 -6.16
N ALA A 226 -4.04 -12.49 -7.40
CA ALA A 226 -3.09 -12.02 -8.41
C ALA A 226 -2.47 -10.64 -8.10
N HIS A 227 -2.92 -9.95 -7.04
CA HIS A 227 -2.36 -8.69 -6.55
C HIS A 227 -1.97 -8.74 -5.07
N MET A 228 -2.04 -9.93 -4.46
CA MET A 228 -1.59 -10.16 -3.10
C MET A 228 -0.14 -10.62 -3.11
N ASN A 229 0.62 -10.09 -2.18
CA ASN A 229 2.00 -10.46 -1.91
C ASN A 229 2.11 -10.86 -0.46
N TYR A 230 2.66 -12.04 -0.26
CA TYR A 230 3.02 -12.56 1.03
C TYR A 230 4.41 -13.15 0.89
N ILE A 231 5.38 -12.41 1.42
CA ILE A 231 6.80 -12.69 1.25
C ILE A 231 7.27 -13.29 2.56
N ARG A 232 7.80 -14.50 2.50
CA ARG A 232 8.33 -15.18 3.69
C ARG A 232 9.57 -15.96 3.33
N ASN A 233 10.58 -15.92 4.20
CA ASN A 233 11.89 -16.50 3.92
C ASN A 233 12.41 -16.07 2.54
N GLU A 234 12.28 -14.78 2.24
CA GLU A 234 12.76 -14.16 1.00
C GLU A 234 12.07 -14.67 -0.27
N LYS A 235 10.88 -15.30 -0.16
CA LYS A 235 10.14 -15.85 -1.29
C LYS A 235 8.67 -15.45 -1.24
N GLN A 236 8.15 -15.13 -2.42
CA GLN A 236 6.70 -15.01 -2.63
C GLN A 236 6.03 -16.37 -2.47
N LEU A 237 5.02 -16.44 -1.62
CA LEU A 237 4.27 -17.67 -1.38
C LEU A 237 3.05 -17.80 -2.31
N LEU A 238 2.47 -16.67 -2.75
CA LEU A 238 1.27 -16.66 -3.59
C LEU A 238 1.63 -16.70 -5.08
N THR A 239 2.23 -17.80 -5.52
CA THR A 239 2.66 -17.97 -6.91
C THR A 239 1.68 -18.79 -7.73
N VAL A 240 1.71 -18.61 -9.06
CA VAL A 240 0.94 -19.44 -10.01
C VAL A 240 1.31 -20.92 -9.87
N ASP A 241 2.59 -21.21 -9.63
CA ASP A 241 3.10 -22.57 -9.43
C ASP A 241 2.51 -23.21 -8.18
N PHE A 242 2.46 -22.47 -7.06
CA PHE A 242 1.82 -22.96 -5.83
C PHE A 242 0.32 -23.25 -6.05
N ILE A 243 -0.40 -22.36 -6.75
CA ILE A 243 -1.81 -22.59 -7.08
C ILE A 243 -1.97 -23.84 -7.97
N ASN A 244 -1.09 -24.06 -8.93
CA ASN A 244 -1.13 -25.27 -9.76
C ASN A 244 -0.86 -26.53 -8.92
N HIS A 245 0.08 -26.47 -7.97
CA HIS A 245 0.32 -27.57 -7.04
C HIS A 245 -0.89 -27.88 -6.15
N LEU A 246 -1.62 -26.86 -5.67
CA LEU A 246 -2.88 -27.08 -4.94
C LEU A 246 -3.92 -27.81 -5.77
N VAL A 247 -3.99 -27.57 -7.09
CA VAL A 247 -4.93 -28.26 -7.98
C VAL A 247 -4.50 -29.71 -8.20
N TRP A 248 -3.21 -29.94 -8.48
CA TRP A 248 -2.68 -31.27 -8.78
C TRP A 248 -2.68 -32.21 -7.56
N ASP A 249 -2.39 -31.69 -6.37
CA ASP A 249 -2.31 -32.47 -5.13
C ASP A 249 -3.67 -32.60 -4.42
N ALA A 250 -4.76 -32.14 -5.03
CA ALA A 250 -6.07 -32.12 -4.39
C ALA A 250 -6.56 -33.56 -4.12
N PRO A 251 -7.02 -33.88 -2.88
CA PRO A 251 -7.53 -35.21 -2.54
C PRO A 251 -8.89 -35.53 -3.18
N LEU A 252 -9.54 -34.52 -3.76
CA LEU A 252 -10.79 -34.60 -4.50
C LEU A 252 -10.67 -33.75 -5.77
N ASN A 253 -11.58 -33.94 -6.71
CA ASN A 253 -11.63 -33.19 -7.96
C ASN A 253 -12.19 -31.77 -7.75
N PHE A 254 -11.50 -30.94 -6.98
CA PHE A 254 -11.85 -29.53 -6.81
C PHE A 254 -11.47 -28.73 -8.05
N GLU A 255 -12.33 -27.80 -8.45
CA GLU A 255 -12.00 -26.92 -9.56
C GLU A 255 -10.95 -25.89 -9.15
N LYS A 256 -10.12 -25.46 -10.11
CA LYS A 256 -9.09 -24.43 -9.89
C LYS A 256 -9.67 -23.14 -9.30
N LEU A 257 -10.89 -22.78 -9.71
CA LEU A 257 -11.55 -21.57 -9.22
C LEU A 257 -11.99 -21.72 -7.75
N GLU A 258 -12.45 -22.91 -7.34
CA GLU A 258 -12.84 -23.20 -5.96
C GLU A 258 -11.62 -23.13 -5.03
N ILE A 259 -10.49 -23.72 -5.45
CA ILE A 259 -9.22 -23.66 -4.72
C ILE A 259 -8.75 -22.22 -4.55
N LYS A 260 -8.81 -21.41 -5.61
CA LYS A 260 -8.45 -19.99 -5.54
C LYS A 260 -9.34 -19.23 -4.56
N ARG A 261 -10.66 -19.40 -4.65
CA ARG A 261 -11.61 -18.75 -3.73
C ARG A 261 -11.38 -19.16 -2.28
N SER A 262 -11.10 -20.44 -2.05
CA SER A 262 -10.78 -20.97 -0.72
C SER A 262 -9.49 -20.34 -0.17
N LEU A 263 -8.41 -20.29 -0.96
CA LEU A 263 -7.14 -19.67 -0.57
C LEU A 263 -7.31 -18.17 -0.27
N GLU A 264 -8.02 -17.45 -1.14
CA GLU A 264 -8.32 -16.03 -0.97
C GLU A 264 -9.11 -15.76 0.32
N LYS A 265 -10.13 -16.59 0.60
CA LYS A 265 -10.91 -16.54 1.83
C LYS A 265 -10.03 -16.78 3.06
N ILE A 266 -9.16 -17.79 3.01
CA ILE A 266 -8.26 -18.13 4.13
C ILE A 266 -7.34 -16.95 4.46
N ILE A 267 -6.70 -16.37 3.45
CA ILE A 267 -5.81 -15.21 3.63
C ILE A 267 -6.60 -14.04 4.22
N LYS A 268 -7.70 -13.63 3.60
CA LYS A 268 -8.47 -12.46 4.08
C LYS A 268 -9.01 -12.60 5.51
N LEU A 269 -9.39 -13.81 5.92
CA LEU A 269 -9.99 -14.04 7.24
C LEU A 269 -8.95 -14.31 8.34
N TYR A 270 -7.89 -15.05 8.02
CA TYR A 270 -7.03 -15.67 9.03
C TYR A 270 -5.56 -15.24 8.96
N GLN A 271 -5.17 -14.34 8.04
CA GLN A 271 -3.77 -13.91 7.89
C GLN A 271 -3.12 -13.51 9.22
N GLU A 272 -3.84 -12.74 10.06
CA GLU A 272 -3.36 -12.28 11.38
C GLU A 272 -3.03 -13.42 12.34
N VAL A 273 -3.69 -14.58 12.21
CA VAL A 273 -3.54 -15.71 13.15
C VAL A 273 -2.66 -16.82 12.59
N ILE A 274 -2.46 -16.84 11.26
CA ILE A 274 -1.56 -17.78 10.59
C ILE A 274 -0.15 -17.71 11.19
N GLU A 275 0.30 -16.55 11.65
CA GLU A 275 1.64 -16.32 12.20
C GLU A 275 1.84 -16.90 13.62
N LEU A 276 0.77 -17.16 14.37
CA LEU A 276 0.81 -17.48 15.81
C LEU A 276 0.63 -18.98 16.10
N THR A 277 1.11 -19.86 15.21
CA THR A 277 0.94 -21.33 15.33
C THR A 277 -0.53 -21.74 15.50
N PRO A 278 -1.40 -21.47 14.51
CA PRO A 278 -2.83 -21.55 14.69
C PRO A 278 -3.33 -22.98 14.95
N LYS A 279 -4.36 -23.09 15.79
CA LYS A 279 -5.18 -24.31 15.89
C LYS A 279 -6.28 -24.29 14.83
N ILE A 280 -6.33 -25.32 13.99
CA ILE A 280 -7.35 -25.48 12.94
C ILE A 280 -8.41 -26.46 13.42
N SER A 281 -9.68 -26.05 13.38
CA SER A 281 -10.82 -26.92 13.69
C SER A 281 -11.96 -26.82 12.68
N ASN A 282 -12.70 -27.92 12.54
CA ASN A 282 -13.92 -28.03 11.74
C ASN A 282 -15.18 -28.28 12.58
N TYR A 283 -15.09 -28.15 13.90
CA TYR A 283 -16.22 -28.44 14.80
C TYR A 283 -16.23 -27.60 16.08
N ASN A 284 -15.08 -27.10 16.52
CA ASN A 284 -14.95 -26.27 17.72
C ASN A 284 -14.52 -24.84 17.37
N LEU A 285 -14.70 -23.93 18.34
CA LEU A 285 -14.06 -22.63 18.31
C LEU A 285 -12.54 -22.82 18.41
N ALA A 286 -11.83 -22.36 17.40
CA ALA A 286 -10.38 -22.39 17.28
C ALA A 286 -9.91 -21.13 16.55
N ASP A 287 -8.61 -20.96 16.42
CA ASP A 287 -7.97 -19.84 15.74
C ASP A 287 -8.37 -19.76 14.26
N ILE A 288 -8.42 -20.93 13.61
CA ILE A 288 -8.90 -21.10 12.24
C ILE A 288 -10.07 -22.06 12.26
N ILE A 289 -11.23 -21.60 11.78
CA ILE A 289 -12.47 -22.37 11.76
C ILE A 289 -12.85 -22.64 10.31
N VAL A 290 -12.71 -23.89 9.87
CA VAL A 290 -12.92 -24.31 8.49
C VAL A 290 -13.79 -25.56 8.45
N PHE A 291 -14.99 -25.43 7.90
CA PHE A 291 -15.95 -26.54 7.83
C PHE A 291 -15.87 -27.30 6.51
N GLU A 292 -15.62 -26.57 5.42
CA GLU A 292 -15.60 -27.17 4.09
C GLU A 292 -14.34 -28.02 3.87
N PRO A 293 -14.47 -29.22 3.27
CA PRO A 293 -13.31 -30.08 3.03
C PRO A 293 -12.21 -29.43 2.19
N ILE A 294 -12.59 -28.57 1.24
CA ILE A 294 -11.64 -27.79 0.43
C ILE A 294 -10.88 -26.77 1.27
N ASP A 295 -11.55 -26.07 2.19
CA ASP A 295 -10.93 -25.06 3.04
C ASP A 295 -9.90 -25.70 3.98
N ILE A 296 -10.21 -26.87 4.55
CA ILE A 296 -9.28 -27.64 5.39
C ILE A 296 -8.07 -28.10 4.57
N TYR A 297 -8.29 -28.61 3.36
CA TYR A 297 -7.21 -29.01 2.46
C TYR A 297 -6.28 -27.84 2.13
N VAL A 298 -6.85 -26.72 1.68
CA VAL A 298 -6.11 -25.54 1.23
C VAL A 298 -5.32 -24.92 2.39
N VAL A 299 -5.93 -24.74 3.57
CA VAL A 299 -5.23 -24.12 4.71
C VAL A 299 -4.05 -24.96 5.18
N VAL A 300 -4.21 -26.28 5.28
CA VAL A 300 -3.14 -27.19 5.71
C VAL A 300 -2.00 -27.19 4.71
N LYS A 301 -2.31 -27.23 3.41
CA LYS A 301 -1.28 -27.22 2.36
C LYS A 301 -0.58 -25.87 2.27
N TYR A 302 -1.30 -24.77 2.46
CA TYR A 302 -0.74 -23.42 2.51
C TYR A 302 0.21 -23.24 3.68
N LEU A 303 -0.18 -23.61 4.90
CA LEU A 303 0.70 -23.51 6.08
C LEU A 303 1.96 -24.37 5.91
N LYS A 304 1.83 -25.56 5.33
CA LYS A 304 2.98 -26.39 4.97
C LYS A 304 3.90 -25.75 3.93
N HIS A 305 3.33 -25.09 2.93
CA HIS A 305 4.10 -24.34 1.93
C HIS A 305 4.84 -23.16 2.57
N ALA A 306 4.17 -22.44 3.47
CA ALA A 306 4.73 -21.33 4.25
C ALA A 306 5.74 -21.78 5.32
N LYS A 307 5.89 -23.09 5.55
CA LYS A 307 6.68 -23.69 6.65
C LYS A 307 6.26 -23.15 8.03
N GLN A 308 4.96 -22.91 8.19
CA GLN A 308 4.38 -22.48 9.45
C GLN A 308 3.94 -23.70 10.26
N ASP A 309 4.23 -23.67 11.56
CA ASP A 309 3.75 -24.69 12.49
C ASP A 309 2.25 -24.47 12.78
N PHE A 310 1.52 -25.55 13.02
CA PHE A 310 0.08 -25.49 13.30
C PHE A 310 -0.39 -26.75 14.02
N VAL A 311 -1.55 -26.65 14.67
CA VAL A 311 -2.19 -27.76 15.37
C VAL A 311 -3.49 -28.13 14.66
N LEU A 312 -3.70 -29.43 14.45
CA LEU A 312 -4.94 -29.95 13.87
C LEU A 312 -5.86 -30.49 14.98
N ASP A 313 -7.07 -29.94 15.06
CA ASP A 313 -8.14 -30.43 15.93
C ASP A 313 -9.38 -30.68 15.07
N ILE A 314 -9.32 -31.78 14.33
CA ILE A 314 -10.25 -32.10 13.24
C ILE A 314 -11.11 -33.29 13.62
N HIS A 315 -12.43 -33.12 13.53
CA HIS A 315 -13.38 -34.21 13.59
C HIS A 315 -13.43 -34.93 12.23
N TYR A 316 -12.58 -35.94 12.08
CA TYR A 316 -12.34 -36.64 10.81
C TYR A 316 -13.58 -37.31 10.22
N ASP A 317 -14.54 -37.71 11.05
CA ASP A 317 -15.76 -38.38 10.57
C ASP A 317 -16.70 -37.44 9.82
N ASN A 318 -16.50 -36.12 9.96
CA ASN A 318 -17.28 -35.10 9.25
C ASN A 318 -16.72 -34.81 7.85
N LEU A 319 -15.63 -35.49 7.45
CA LEU A 319 -14.94 -35.23 6.20
C LEU A 319 -15.09 -36.39 5.20
N PRO A 320 -15.09 -36.09 3.89
CA PRO A 320 -14.94 -37.12 2.87
C PRO A 320 -13.67 -37.96 3.14
N ILE A 321 -13.79 -39.28 2.95
CA ILE A 321 -12.74 -40.25 3.29
C ILE A 321 -11.37 -39.85 2.71
N ALA A 322 -11.34 -39.39 1.45
CA ALA A 322 -10.10 -38.99 0.79
C ALA A 322 -9.42 -37.80 1.48
N VAL A 323 -10.19 -36.77 1.87
CA VAL A 323 -9.69 -35.60 2.59
C VAL A 323 -9.23 -35.99 3.99
N ALA A 324 -10.02 -36.77 4.72
CA ALA A 324 -9.65 -37.25 6.05
C ALA A 324 -8.32 -38.04 6.02
N LYS A 325 -8.14 -38.92 5.04
CA LYS A 325 -6.90 -39.70 4.86
C LYS A 325 -5.71 -38.80 4.59
N TYR A 326 -5.88 -37.79 3.74
CA TYR A 326 -4.84 -36.82 3.41
C TYR A 326 -4.42 -36.01 4.64
N ILE A 327 -5.38 -35.45 5.40
CA ILE A 327 -5.09 -34.63 6.58
C ILE A 327 -4.40 -35.43 7.68
N LYS A 328 -4.80 -36.69 7.91
CA LYS A 328 -4.15 -37.59 8.88
C LYS A 328 -2.65 -37.82 8.61
N MET A 329 -2.19 -37.72 7.36
CA MET A 329 -0.76 -37.83 7.05
C MET A 329 0.08 -36.69 7.64
N TYR A 330 -0.54 -35.53 7.91
CA TYR A 330 0.12 -34.36 8.46
C TYR A 330 0.05 -34.31 9.99
N ASP A 331 -1.03 -34.85 10.56
CA ASP A 331 -1.22 -34.98 12.02
C ASP A 331 -0.15 -35.92 12.64
N LEU A 332 0.20 -37.01 11.95
CA LEU A 332 1.20 -37.99 12.39
C LEU A 332 2.65 -37.49 12.35
N LYS A 333 2.94 -36.38 11.64
CA LYS A 333 4.30 -35.83 11.48
C LYS A 333 4.65 -34.73 12.48
N PHE A 334 3.69 -34.23 13.26
CA PHE A 334 3.91 -33.17 14.26
C PHE A 334 3.81 -33.65 15.71
N ASN A 335 3.37 -34.89 15.95
CA ASN A 335 3.38 -35.54 17.26
C ASN A 335 4.65 -36.39 17.52
N LYS A 336 5.73 -36.14 16.78
CA LYS A 336 7.09 -36.63 17.02
C LYS A 336 8.03 -35.44 16.91
#